data_AF-A0A7I8JS12-F1
#
_entry.id   AF-A0A7I8JS12-F1
#
_cell.length_a   1.000
_cell.length_b   1.000
_cell.length_c   1.000
_cell.angle_alpha   90.00
_cell.angle_beta   90.00
_cell.angle_gamma   90.00
#
_symmetry.space_group_name_H-M   'P 1'
#
loop_
_entity.id
_entity.type
_entity.pdbx_description
1 polymer ?
#
loop_
_entity_poly.entity_id
_entity_poly.type
_entity_poly.pdbx_seq_one_letter_code
_entity_poly.pdbx_strand_id
1 'polypeptide(L)' 'MRYREKRKNRKFEKTIRYASRKAYAETRPRIKGRFAKRTENDTEMEHIFSSRRLPRRRPRSPPPPPPSPSPSPSPHQ' A
#
# COMPACT_ATOMS: atom_id res chain seq x y z
N MET A 1 -21.05 33.37 21.42
CA MET A 1 -19.89 33.69 20.54
C MET A 1 -18.98 32.46 20.42
N ARG A 2 -19.10 31.70 19.32
CA ARG A 2 -18.48 30.37 19.11
C ARG A 2 -16.96 30.31 19.34
N TYR A 3 -16.24 31.41 19.08
CA TYR A 3 -14.78 31.47 19.30
C TYR A 3 -14.39 31.33 20.77
N ARG A 4 -15.09 31.99 21.70
CA ARG A 4 -14.74 31.99 23.13
C ARG A 4 -14.90 30.59 23.73
N GLU A 5 -15.97 29.89 23.36
CA GLU A 5 -16.23 28.50 23.75
C GLU A 5 -15.16 27.55 23.17
N LYS A 6 -14.84 27.66 21.87
CA LYS A 6 -13.76 26.87 21.25
C LYS A 6 -12.39 27.13 21.88
N ARG A 7 -12.09 28.36 22.32
CA ARG A 7 -10.81 28.70 22.97
C ARG A 7 -10.65 28.00 24.32
N LYS A 8 -11.72 27.92 25.12
CA LYS A 8 -11.71 27.20 26.41
C LYS A 8 -11.50 25.70 26.23
N ASN A 9 -12.02 25.12 25.15
CA ASN A 9 -11.97 23.67 24.88
C ASN A 9 -10.77 23.23 24.02
N ARG A 10 -9.69 24.03 23.95
CA ARG A 10 -8.50 23.64 23.19
C ARG A 10 -7.74 22.54 23.90
N LYS A 11 -7.44 21.47 23.17
CA LYS A 11 -6.57 20.38 23.65
C LYS A 11 -5.14 20.68 23.18
N PHE A 12 -4.22 20.81 24.15
CA PHE A 12 -2.79 21.06 23.88
C PHE A 12 -1.93 19.81 23.97
N GLU A 13 -2.52 18.69 24.42
CA GLU A 13 -1.84 17.41 24.44
C GLU A 13 -1.55 16.90 23.03
N LYS A 14 -0.39 16.26 22.86
CA LYS A 14 0.01 15.63 21.60
C LYS A 14 -0.89 14.43 21.32
N THR A 15 -1.91 14.63 20.48
CA THR A 15 -2.86 13.58 20.11
C THR A 15 -2.41 12.86 18.85
N ILE A 16 -2.22 11.54 18.92
CA ILE A 16 -2.06 10.67 17.75
C ILE A 16 -3.44 10.30 17.24
N ARG A 17 -3.91 10.97 16.18
CA ARG A 17 -5.24 10.68 15.59
C ARG A 17 -5.26 9.43 14.71
N TYR A 18 -4.16 9.10 14.07
CA TYR A 18 -4.07 8.01 13.09
C TYR A 18 -2.94 7.05 13.47
N ALA A 19 -3.29 5.91 14.08
CA ALA A 19 -2.34 4.92 14.55
C ALA A 19 -1.49 4.33 13.40
N SER A 20 -2.13 3.94 12.30
CA SER A 20 -1.44 3.33 11.16
C SER A 20 -0.37 4.25 10.56
N ARG A 21 -0.64 5.57 10.46
CA ARG A 21 0.34 6.54 9.95
C ARG A 21 1.52 6.73 10.90
N LYS A 22 1.30 6.61 12.22
CA LYS A 22 2.38 6.66 13.21
C LYS A 22 3.32 5.47 13.04
N ALA A 23 2.77 4.25 12.94
CA ALA A 23 3.57 3.04 12.72
C ALA A 23 4.45 3.14 11.46
N TYR A 24 3.90 3.66 10.35
CA TYR A 24 4.70 3.88 9.13
C TYR A 24 5.79 4.94 9.29
N ALA A 25 5.58 5.96 10.12
CA ALA A 25 6.58 7.00 10.38
C ALA A 25 7.69 6.54 11.34
N GLU A 26 7.40 5.55 12.19
CA GLU A 26 8.35 4.92 13.13
C GLU A 26 9.31 3.97 12.40
N THR A 27 8.85 3.23 11.38
CA THR A 27 9.69 2.26 10.63
C THR A 27 10.44 2.84 9.44
N ARG A 28 10.06 4.02 8.93
CA ARG A 28 10.67 4.61 7.73
C ARG A 28 12.08 5.16 8.00
N PRO A 29 13.08 4.91 7.13
CA PRO A 29 14.46 5.38 7.34
C PRO A 29 14.57 6.90 7.40
N ARG A 30 15.43 7.39 8.30
CA ARG A 30 15.68 8.82 8.53
C ARG A 30 17.17 9.13 8.53
N ILE A 31 17.54 10.27 7.93
CA ILE A 31 18.89 10.84 7.95
C ILE A 31 18.77 12.24 8.54
N LYS A 32 19.43 12.50 9.67
CA LYS A 32 19.36 13.79 10.40
C LYS A 32 17.91 14.25 10.67
N GLY A 33 17.03 13.32 11.05
CA GLY A 33 15.62 13.60 11.40
C GLY A 33 14.65 13.74 10.21
N ARG A 34 15.17 13.81 8.98
CA ARG A 34 14.39 13.86 7.73
C ARG A 34 14.17 12.45 7.20
N PHE A 35 13.03 12.18 6.58
CA PHE A 35 12.87 10.92 5.86
C PHE A 35 13.85 10.86 4.70
N ALA A 36 14.55 9.73 4.54
CA ALA A 36 15.36 9.48 3.37
C ALA A 36 14.42 9.35 2.15
N LYS A 37 14.76 10.04 1.06
CA LYS A 37 14.23 9.70 -0.27
C LYS A 37 14.93 8.40 -0.66
N ARG A 38 14.21 7.46 -1.27
CA ARG A 38 14.88 6.32 -1.93
C ARG A 38 15.75 6.93 -3.04
N THR A 39 17.01 7.14 -2.73
CA THR A 39 18.03 7.37 -3.75
C THR A 39 18.31 6.01 -4.40
N GLU A 40 18.76 6.01 -5.64
CA GLU A 40 18.96 4.79 -6.43
C GLU A 40 19.86 3.78 -5.68
N ASN A 41 20.80 4.27 -4.86
CA ASN A 41 21.77 3.47 -4.09
C ASN A 41 21.16 2.69 -2.90
N ASP A 42 20.15 3.24 -2.21
CA ASP A 42 19.42 2.49 -1.16
C ASP A 42 18.51 1.40 -1.78
N THR A 43 18.14 1.60 -3.05
CA THR A 43 17.33 0.64 -3.79
C THR A 43 18.15 -0.60 -4.12
N GLU A 44 19.45 -0.50 -4.37
CA GLU A 44 20.33 -1.67 -4.59
C GLU A 44 20.37 -2.60 -3.38
N MET A 45 20.52 -2.07 -2.16
CA MET A 45 20.56 -2.92 -0.96
C MET A 45 19.21 -3.60 -0.67
N GLU A 46 18.07 -2.92 -0.85
CA GLU A 46 16.75 -3.56 -0.74
C GLU A 46 16.48 -4.55 -1.88
N HIS A 47 16.99 -4.31 -3.09
CA HIS A 47 16.79 -5.18 -4.24
C HIS A 47 17.65 -6.44 -4.13
N ILE A 48 18.85 -6.35 -3.55
CA ILE A 48 19.72 -7.50 -3.21
C ILE A 48 19.09 -8.33 -2.09
N PHE A 49 18.55 -7.70 -1.03
CA PHE A 49 17.89 -8.40 0.07
C PHE A 49 16.53 -9.00 -0.33
N SER A 50 15.76 -8.34 -1.21
CA SER A 50 14.49 -8.84 -1.74
C SER A 50 14.68 -9.93 -2.81
N SER A 51 15.68 -9.80 -3.69
CA SER A 51 15.97 -10.83 -4.71
C SER A 51 16.50 -12.13 -4.11
N ARG A 52 17.09 -12.10 -2.91
CA ARG A 52 17.57 -13.30 -2.19
C ARG A 52 16.49 -14.03 -1.40
N ARG A 53 15.29 -13.44 -1.19
CA ARG A 53 14.24 -14.02 -0.31
C ARG A 53 12.95 -14.45 -1.01
N LEU A 54 12.92 -14.51 -2.34
CA LEU A 54 11.77 -15.09 -3.05
C LEU A 54 12.21 -16.32 -3.86
N PRO A 55 11.68 -17.53 -3.58
CA PRO A 55 11.70 -18.57 -4.61
C PRO A 55 10.93 -18.00 -5.80
N ARG A 56 11.52 -18.08 -7.00
CA ARG A 56 10.89 -17.68 -8.26
C ARG A 56 9.44 -18.17 -8.23
N ARG A 57 8.49 -17.24 -8.14
CA ARG A 57 7.07 -17.59 -8.18
C ARG A 57 6.85 -18.38 -9.45
N ARG A 58 6.51 -19.66 -9.32
CA ARG A 58 6.13 -20.49 -10.46
C ARG A 58 5.06 -19.70 -11.24
N PRO A 59 5.16 -19.61 -12.58
CA PRO A 59 4.12 -18.93 -13.35
C PRO A 59 2.78 -19.58 -12.98
N ARG A 60 1.80 -18.76 -12.58
CA ARG A 60 0.43 -19.24 -12.40
C ARG A 60 0.04 -19.88 -13.72
N SER A 61 -0.43 -21.12 -13.67
CA SER A 61 -1.04 -21.80 -14.81
C SER A 61 -2.05 -20.85 -15.45
N PRO A 62 -2.05 -20.70 -16.79
CA PRO A 62 -3.01 -19.83 -17.46
C PRO A 62 -4.44 -20.25 -17.07
N PRO A 63 -5.36 -19.29 -16.91
CA PRO A 63 -6.76 -19.61 -16.62
C PRO A 63 -7.32 -20.47 -17.76
N PRO A 64 -8.25 -21.40 -17.47
CA PRO A 64 -8.88 -22.23 -18.50
C PRO A 64 -9.61 -21.34 -19.53
N PRO A 65 -9.65 -21.75 -20.80
CA PRO A 65 -10.39 -21.01 -21.82
C PRO A 65 -11.89 -20.94 -21.47
N PRO A 66 -12.59 -19.86 -21.83
CA PRO A 66 -14.03 -19.76 -21.63
C PRO A 66 -14.76 -20.87 -22.40
N PRO A 67 -15.90 -21.36 -21.90
CA PRO A 67 -16.71 -22.35 -22.62
C PRO A 67 -17.16 -21.78 -23.97
N SER A 68 -17.08 -22.61 -25.02
CA SER A 68 -17.58 -22.27 -26.35
C SER A 68 -19.07 -21.92 -26.28
N PRO A 69 -19.53 -20.87 -26.98
CA PRO A 69 -20.95 -20.51 -26.98
C PRO A 69 -21.78 -21.68 -27.51
N SER A 70 -22.79 -22.07 -26.73
CA SER A 70 -23.80 -23.05 -27.13
C SER A 70 -24.44 -22.61 -28.45
N PRO A 71 -24.62 -23.53 -29.44
CA PRO A 71 -25.21 -23.16 -30.71
C PRO A 71 -26.62 -22.60 -30.48
N SER A 72 -26.86 -21.39 -30.97
CA SER A 72 -28.18 -20.76 -30.98
C SER A 72 -29.16 -21.72 -31.64
N PRO A 73 -30.33 -22.02 -31.04
CA PRO A 73 -31.31 -22.85 -31.70
C PRO A 73 -31.79 -22.15 -32.97
N SER A 74 -31.64 -22.82 -34.12
CA SER A 74 -32.17 -22.35 -35.39
C SER A 74 -33.68 -22.15 -35.26
N PRO A 75 -34.24 -21.03 -35.76
CA PRO A 75 -35.67 -20.86 -35.78
C PRO A 75 -36.28 -21.88 -36.76
N HIS A 76 -37.11 -22.78 -36.22
CA HIS A 76 -37.98 -23.60 -37.04
C HIS A 76 -38.99 -22.69 -37.77
N GLN A 77 -39.12 -22.92 -39.09
CA GLN A 77 -40.16 -22.34 -39.93
C GLN A 77 -41.54 -22.89 -39.55
#